data_AF-A0A4Z0H187-F1
#
_entry.id   AF-A0A4Z0H187-F1
#
_cell.length_a   1.000
_cell.length_b   1.000
_cell.length_c   1.000
_cell.angle_alpha   90.00
_cell.angle_beta   90.00
_cell.angle_gamma   90.00
#
_symmetry.space_group_name_H-M   'P 1'
#
loop_
_entity.id
_entity.type
_entity.pdbx_description
1 polymer ?
#
loop_
_entity_poly.entity_id
_entity_poly.type
_entity_poly.pdbx_seq_one_letter_code
_entity_poly.pdbx_strand_id
1 'polypeptide(L)'
;MNSIVTGLLAYLAASFFAGGTIAENFSGEEVYYPEFYMTMAVWGLGVIVGLFLYFSKIPGLFLTISILITWIAIPAGINIGWNLAFS
;
A
#
# COMPACT_ATOMS: atom_id res chain seq x y z
N MET A 1 -0.20 -11.87 -12.68
CA MET A 1 1.23 -11.79 -12.33
C MET A 1 1.59 -10.48 -11.63
N ASN A 2 0.99 -9.34 -11.99
CA ASN A 2 1.32 -8.03 -11.38
C ASN A 2 0.77 -7.85 -9.94
N SER A 3 -0.48 -8.24 -9.65
CA SER A 3 -1.10 -7.99 -8.33
C SER A 3 -0.41 -8.73 -7.18
N ILE A 4 0.00 -9.99 -7.36
CA ILE A 4 0.66 -10.76 -6.29
C ILE A 4 2.00 -10.11 -5.89
N VAL A 5 2.85 -9.80 -6.88
CA VAL A 5 4.16 -9.17 -6.63
C VAL A 5 3.99 -7.80 -5.98
N THR A 6 3.04 -7.01 -6.47
CA THR A 6 2.80 -5.66 -5.97
C THR A 6 2.13 -5.64 -4.60
N GLY A 7 1.29 -6.63 -4.29
CA GLY A 7 0.74 -6.84 -2.95
C GLY A 7 1.82 -7.25 -1.95
N LEU A 8 2.79 -8.07 -2.36
CA LEU A 8 3.95 -8.37 -1.53
C LEU A 8 4.78 -7.12 -1.24
N LEU A 9 5.04 -6.29 -2.25
CA LEU A 9 5.75 -5.02 -2.06
C LEU A 9 4.99 -4.04 -1.17
N ALA A 10 3.67 -3.94 -1.33
CA ALA A 10 2.81 -3.13 -0.48
C ALA A 10 2.83 -3.63 0.98
N TYR A 11 2.80 -4.95 1.19
CA TYR A 11 2.89 -5.55 2.51
C TYR A 11 4.25 -5.28 3.16
N LEU A 12 5.35 -5.51 2.43
CA LEU A 12 6.70 -5.23 2.94
C LEU A 12 6.88 -3.76 3.30
N ALA A 13 6.35 -2.83 2.48
CA ALA A 13 6.34 -1.42 2.80
C ALA A 13 5.52 -1.14 4.06
N ALA A 14 4.29 -1.65 4.15
CA ALA A 14 3.43 -1.47 5.32
C ALA A 14 4.09 -2.00 6.60
N SER A 15 4.65 -3.22 6.57
CA SER A 15 5.32 -3.82 7.73
C SER A 15 6.59 -3.08 8.13
N PHE A 16 7.36 -2.54 7.17
CA PHE A 16 8.52 -1.71 7.46
C PHE A 16 8.13 -0.45 8.24
N PHE A 17 7.12 0.28 7.78
CA PHE A 17 6.67 1.49 8.49
C PHE A 17 5.92 1.17 9.79
N ALA A 18 5.17 0.07 9.84
CA ALA A 18 4.49 -0.36 11.06
C ALA A 18 5.47 -0.77 12.16
N GLY A 19 6.63 -1.32 11.83
CA GLY A 19 7.70 -1.64 12.79
C GLY A 19 8.51 -0.44 13.26
N GLY A 20 8.07 0.79 12.97
CA GLY A 20 8.81 2.00 13.27
C GLY A 20 9.89 2.32 12.24
N THR A 21 10.18 3.60 12.09
CA THR A 21 11.23 4.09 11.22
C THR A 21 12.62 3.77 11.78
N ILE A 22 13.66 4.03 10.99
CA ILE A 22 15.05 3.84 11.41
C ILE A 22 15.36 4.61 12.70
N ALA A 23 14.69 5.72 13.01
CA ALA A 23 14.95 6.46 14.24
C ALA A 23 14.39 5.78 15.49
N GLU A 24 13.18 5.21 15.40
CA GLU A 24 12.46 4.62 16.54
C GLU A 24 13.06 3.27 16.95
N ASN A 25 13.63 2.52 16.00
CA ASN A 25 14.29 1.25 16.30
C ASN A 25 15.57 1.37 17.16
N PHE A 26 16.14 2.58 17.35
CA PHE A 26 17.33 2.81 18.21
C PHE A 26 17.01 3.57 19.50
N SER A 27 15.75 3.93 19.76
CA SER A 27 15.36 4.62 21.00
C SER A 27 15.27 3.68 22.20
N GLY A 28 15.25 2.35 21.97
CA GLY A 28 15.10 1.35 23.02
C GLY A 28 13.66 1.11 23.45
N GLU A 29 12.69 1.79 22.83
CA GLU A 29 11.26 1.57 23.02
C GLU A 29 10.72 0.74 21.86
N GLU A 30 9.93 -0.30 22.15
CA GLU A 30 9.21 -1.03 21.10
C GLU A 30 8.03 -0.18 20.62
N VAL A 31 8.20 0.43 19.45
CA VAL A 31 7.18 1.27 18.83
C VAL A 31 6.56 0.52 17.66
N TYR A 32 5.23 0.42 17.65
CA TYR A 32 4.48 -0.26 16.61
C TYR A 32 3.28 0.58 16.15
N TYR A 33 3.23 0.87 14.85
CA TYR A 33 2.24 1.75 14.21
C TYR A 33 1.34 0.95 13.25
N PRO A 34 0.27 0.29 13.73
CA PRO A 34 -0.60 -0.54 12.89
C PRO A 34 -1.32 0.25 11.78
N GLU A 35 -1.41 1.57 11.88
CA GLU A 35 -2.06 2.47 10.92
C GLU A 35 -1.45 2.35 9.52
N PHE A 36 -0.16 2.03 9.41
CA PHE A 36 0.51 1.84 8.13
C PHE A 36 -0.03 0.64 7.32
N TYR A 37 -0.74 -0.30 7.94
CA TYR A 37 -1.47 -1.36 7.22
C TYR A 37 -2.66 -0.83 6.41
N MET A 38 -3.05 0.44 6.56
CA MET A 38 -3.96 1.11 5.61
C MET A 38 -3.42 1.08 4.17
N THR A 39 -2.11 0.96 4.00
CA THR A 39 -1.48 0.71 2.69
C THR A 39 -2.03 -0.54 2.01
N MET A 40 -2.29 -1.61 2.77
CA MET A 40 -2.90 -2.84 2.23
C MET A 40 -4.35 -2.64 1.82
N ALA A 41 -5.11 -1.84 2.58
CA ALA A 41 -6.49 -1.52 2.25
C ALA A 41 -6.57 -0.70 0.93
N VAL A 42 -5.72 0.32 0.79
CA VAL A 42 -5.65 1.14 -0.43
C VAL A 42 -5.21 0.30 -1.63
N TRP A 43 -4.19 -0.56 -1.45
CA TRP A 43 -3.77 -1.50 -2.50
C TRP A 43 -4.90 -2.47 -2.89
N GLY A 44 -5.63 -3.01 -1.91
CA GLY A 44 -6.74 -3.94 -2.13
C GLY A 44 -7.90 -3.32 -2.92
N LEU A 45 -8.29 -2.09 -2.60
CA LEU A 45 -9.24 -1.31 -3.40
C LEU A 45 -8.75 -1.16 -4.84
N GLY A 46 -7.45 -0.93 -4.97
CA GLY A 46 -6.78 -0.89 -6.24
C GLY A 46 -6.93 -2.13 -7.11
N VAL A 47 -6.73 -3.30 -6.50
CA VAL A 47 -6.92 -4.59 -7.17
C VAL A 47 -8.38 -4.78 -7.58
N ILE A 48 -9.34 -4.41 -6.74
CA ILE A 48 -10.77 -4.51 -7.06
C ILE A 48 -11.12 -3.68 -8.29
N VAL A 49 -10.64 -2.43 -8.36
CA VAL A 49 -10.85 -1.54 -9.52
C VAL A 49 -10.18 -2.15 -10.77
N GLY A 50 -8.96 -2.66 -10.64
CA GLY A 50 -8.27 -3.37 -11.73
C GLY A 50 -9.09 -4.55 -12.24
N LEU A 51 -9.59 -5.41 -11.36
CA LEU A 51 -10.42 -6.56 -11.73
C LEU A 51 -11.69 -6.14 -12.47
N PHE A 52 -12.38 -5.10 -12.00
CA PHE A 52 -13.57 -4.58 -12.66
C PHE A 52 -13.28 -4.12 -14.11
N LEU A 53 -12.16 -3.41 -14.31
CA LEU A 53 -11.73 -2.95 -15.64
C LEU A 53 -11.31 -4.11 -16.55
N TYR A 54 -10.68 -5.15 -15.98
CA TYR A 54 -10.35 -6.36 -16.71
C TYR A 54 -11.61 -7.04 -17.27
N PHE A 55 -12.65 -7.20 -16.45
CA PHE A 55 -13.92 -7.77 -16.88
C PHE A 55 -14.67 -6.87 -17.88
N SER A 56 -14.42 -5.56 -17.85
CA SER A 56 -15.02 -4.59 -18.79
C SER A 56 -14.42 -4.66 -20.21
N LYS A 57 -13.41 -5.50 -20.46
CA LYS A 57 -12.74 -5.67 -21.78
C LYS A 57 -12.14 -4.38 -22.35
N ILE A 58 -11.63 -3.49 -21.49
CA ILE A 58 -10.90 -2.28 -21.91
C ILE A 58 -9.40 -2.46 -21.59
N PRO A 59 -8.65 -3.23 -22.41
CA PRO A 59 -7.31 -3.70 -22.04
C PRO A 59 -6.29 -2.58 -21.81
N GLY A 60 -6.34 -1.49 -22.59
CA GLY A 60 -5.44 -0.34 -22.41
C GLY A 60 -5.69 0.44 -21.12
N LEU A 61 -6.97 0.59 -20.74
CA LEU A 61 -7.35 1.26 -19.50
C LEU A 61 -7.01 0.40 -18.28
N PHE A 62 -7.25 -0.92 -18.37
CA PHE A 62 -6.87 -1.88 -17.34
C PHE A 62 -5.36 -1.86 -17.05
N LEU A 63 -4.52 -1.89 -18.09
CA LEU A 63 -3.06 -1.84 -17.92
C LEU A 63 -2.61 -0.55 -17.24
N THR A 64 -3.09 0.59 -17.74
CA THR A 64 -2.72 1.92 -17.25
C THR A 64 -3.14 2.11 -15.79
N ILE A 65 -4.39 1.79 -15.46
CA ILE A 65 -4.93 1.94 -14.11
C ILE A 65 -4.26 0.95 -13.16
N SER A 66 -4.00 -0.29 -13.57
CA SER A 66 -3.32 -1.27 -12.71
C SER A 66 -1.92 -0.83 -12.30
N ILE A 67 -1.15 -0.22 -13.22
CA ILE A 67 0.17 0.33 -12.92
C ILE A 67 0.06 1.53 -11.98
N LEU A 68 -0.82 2.49 -12.31
CA LEU A 68 -0.97 3.72 -11.53
C LEU A 68 -1.43 3.44 -10.09
N ILE A 69 -2.47 2.63 -9.94
CA ILE A 69 -3.03 2.26 -8.66
C ILE A 69 -1.99 1.55 -7.79
N THR A 70 -1.24 0.62 -8.38
CA THR A 70 -0.19 -0.11 -7.66
C THR A 70 0.83 0.84 -7.04
N TRP A 71 1.35 1.76 -7.86
CA TRP A 71 2.43 2.65 -7.45
C TRP A 71 1.95 3.83 -6.61
N ILE A 72 0.68 4.23 -6.74
CA ILE A 72 0.06 5.26 -5.90
C ILE A 72 -0.38 4.70 -4.54
N ALA A 73 -0.82 3.44 -4.49
CA ALA A 73 -1.33 2.85 -3.25
C ALA A 73 -0.30 2.85 -2.12
N ILE A 74 0.98 2.61 -2.45
CA ILE A 74 2.07 2.62 -1.47
C ILE A 74 2.28 4.02 -0.85
N PRO A 75 2.63 5.08 -1.61
CA PRO A 75 2.83 6.42 -1.04
C PRO A 75 1.54 6.99 -0.43
N ALA A 76 0.36 6.73 -1.01
CA ALA A 76 -0.91 7.17 -0.44
C ALA A 76 -1.21 6.48 0.89
N GLY A 77 -1.01 5.16 0.97
CA GLY A 77 -1.18 4.38 2.18
C GLY A 77 -0.23 4.81 3.30
N ILE A 78 1.03 5.06 2.97
CA ILE A 78 2.02 5.58 3.91
C ILE A 78 1.60 6.96 4.42
N ASN A 79 1.19 7.87 3.54
CA ASN A 79 0.76 9.20 3.93
C ASN A 79 -0.47 9.15 4.86
N ILE A 80 -1.45 8.29 4.57
CA ILE A 80 -2.59 8.04 5.45
C ILE A 80 -2.12 7.49 6.81
N GLY A 81 -1.20 6.52 6.82
CA GLY A 81 -0.61 5.97 8.04
C GLY A 81 0.04 7.04 8.90
N TRP A 82 0.85 7.93 8.31
CA TRP A 82 1.44 9.07 9.02
C TRP A 82 0.39 10.00 9.61
N ASN A 83 -0.64 10.36 8.84
CA ASN A 83 -1.71 11.22 9.33
C ASN A 83 -2.50 10.56 10.47
N LEU A 84 -2.67 9.24 10.48
CA LEU A 84 -3.43 8.56 11.53
C LEU A 84 -2.59 8.27 12.78
N ALA A 85 -1.32 7.95 12.60
CA ALA A 85 -0.42 7.60 13.70
C ALA A 85 0.09 8.82 14.49
N PHE A 86 0.13 10.00 13.86
CA PHE A 86 0.76 11.21 14.43
C PHE A 86 -0.13 12.47 14.41
N SER A 87 -1.43 12.34 14.13
CA SER A 87 -2.42 13.44 14.29
C SER A 87 -2.83 13.68 15.73
#